data_AF-A0A847LHA2-F1
#
_entry.id   AF-A0A847LHA2-F1
#
_cell.length_a   1.000
_cell.length_b   1.000
_cell.length_c   1.000
_cell.angle_alpha   90.00
_cell.angle_beta   90.00
_cell.angle_gamma   90.00
#
_symmetry.space_group_name_H-M   'P 1'
#
loop_
_entity.id
_entity.type
_entity.pdbx_description
1 polymer ?
#
loop_
_entity_poly.entity_id
_entity_poly.type
_entity_poly.pdbx_seq_one_letter_code
_entity_poly.pdbx_strand_id
1 'polypeptide(L)'
;MHLLVVNGPNLNLLGSREPHLYGARTLADIEAELAALAARHAARLSFFQSNHEGELLDRLQAARGKVDGIIINPGGLGHTSVCLRDCLAALGLPVIEVHLTNIHAREEFRRTSLISGVCRAVICGLGPLGYRHALEAFLASAPAAGTKVAPAARPLPASAARSVPRSPGGTKARSGPSSTSQPPVLAPSSSARRPAASPSLPAGAPPSPRSPRRRN
;
A
#
# COMPACT_ATOMS: atom_id res chain seq x y z
N MET A 1 4.99 -15.30 20.05
CA MET A 1 4.40 -14.71 18.84
C MET A 1 5.44 -13.85 18.14
N HIS A 2 5.53 -13.91 16.82
CA HIS A 2 6.41 -13.09 15.98
C HIS A 2 5.60 -12.40 14.89
N LEU A 3 5.62 -11.08 14.83
CA LEU A 3 4.90 -10.30 13.82
C LEU A 3 5.87 -9.52 12.94
N LEU A 4 5.45 -9.26 11.71
CA LEU A 4 6.14 -8.41 10.76
C LEU A 4 5.37 -7.10 10.57
N VAL A 5 6.03 -5.97 10.78
CA VAL A 5 5.52 -4.63 10.46
C VAL A 5 6.15 -4.16 9.15
N VAL A 6 5.32 -3.90 8.14
CA VAL A 6 5.75 -3.47 6.80
C VAL A 6 5.20 -2.09 6.48
N ASN A 7 6.08 -1.20 6.03
CA ASN A 7 5.76 0.18 5.70
C ASN A 7 6.10 0.45 4.23
N GLY A 8 5.10 0.85 3.47
CA GLY A 8 5.22 1.17 2.06
C GLY A 8 5.86 2.55 1.79
N PRO A 9 5.67 3.07 0.57
CA PRO A 9 6.40 4.25 0.11
C PRO A 9 6.06 5.52 0.89
N ASN A 10 7.08 6.37 1.04
CA ASN A 10 7.08 7.69 1.69
C ASN A 10 6.91 7.68 3.21
N LEU A 11 6.72 6.53 3.86
CA LEU A 11 6.62 6.47 5.33
C LEU A 11 7.96 6.72 6.03
N ASN A 12 9.08 6.56 5.33
CA ASN A 12 10.40 7.00 5.80
C ASN A 12 10.50 8.52 6.01
N LEU A 13 9.57 9.31 5.47
CA LEU A 13 9.57 10.77 5.59
C LEU A 13 8.75 11.27 6.81
N LEU A 14 8.14 10.38 7.58
CA LEU A 14 7.38 10.76 8.79
C LEU A 14 8.23 11.57 9.76
N GLY A 15 7.62 12.60 10.36
CA GLY A 15 8.28 13.56 11.25
C GLY A 15 9.09 14.64 10.54
N SER A 16 9.46 14.46 9.27
CA SER A 16 10.22 15.46 8.49
C SER A 16 9.37 16.30 7.54
N ARG A 17 8.25 15.75 7.05
CA ARG A 17 7.36 16.40 6.08
C ARG A 17 6.05 16.83 6.72
N GLU A 18 5.69 18.10 6.53
CA GLU A 18 4.41 18.69 6.97
C GLU A 18 4.01 18.30 8.41
N PRO A 19 4.82 18.62 9.45
CA PRO A 19 4.61 18.14 10.82
C PRO A 19 3.25 18.52 11.42
N HIS A 20 2.64 19.59 10.90
CA HIS A 20 1.31 20.06 11.30
C HIS A 20 0.18 19.14 10.82
N LEU A 21 0.39 18.31 9.80
CA LEU A 21 -0.60 17.34 9.29
C LEU A 21 -0.37 15.91 9.81
N TYR A 22 0.89 15.50 9.97
CA TYR A 22 1.26 14.11 10.32
C TYR A 22 1.80 13.94 11.74
N GLY A 23 2.04 15.04 12.45
CA GLY A 23 2.73 15.06 13.73
C GLY A 23 4.25 15.01 13.57
N ALA A 24 4.96 15.26 14.67
CA ALA A 24 6.43 15.20 14.73
C ALA A 24 6.98 13.77 14.89
N ARG A 25 6.12 12.77 15.09
CA ARG A 25 6.55 11.38 15.30
C ARG A 25 7.11 10.79 14.01
N THR A 26 8.32 10.26 14.12
CA THR A 26 9.02 9.56 13.05
C THR A 26 8.58 8.10 12.98
N LEU A 27 8.95 7.41 11.90
CA LEU A 27 8.74 5.97 11.80
C LEU A 27 9.56 5.20 12.86
N ALA A 28 10.75 5.70 13.20
CA ALA A 28 11.60 5.12 14.24
C ALA A 28 10.96 5.22 15.64
N ASP A 29 10.25 6.32 15.93
CA ASP A 29 9.50 6.45 17.20
C ASP A 29 8.37 5.42 17.30
N ILE A 30 7.67 5.18 16.20
CA ILE A 30 6.62 4.16 16.11
C ILE A 30 7.23 2.77 16.33
N GLU A 31 8.34 2.46 15.67
CA GLU A 31 9.07 1.19 15.84
C GLU A 31 9.48 0.97 17.29
N ALA A 32 10.09 1.96 17.93
CA ALA A 32 10.52 1.88 19.32
C ALA A 32 9.34 1.64 20.29
N GLU A 33 8.23 2.35 20.11
CA GLU A 33 7.03 2.19 20.94
C GLU A 33 6.44 0.77 20.80
N LEU A 34 6.30 0.29 19.56
CA LEU A 34 5.75 -1.03 19.29
C LEU A 34 6.67 -2.14 19.79
N ALA A 35 7.99 -1.99 19.64
CA ALA A 35 8.96 -2.95 20.16
C ALA A 35 8.87 -3.05 21.69
N ALA A 36 8.77 -1.91 22.39
CA ALA A 36 8.58 -1.88 23.84
C ALA A 36 7.24 -2.53 24.25
N LEU A 37 6.16 -2.28 23.51
CA LEU A 37 4.87 -2.92 23.76
C LEU A 37 4.94 -4.44 23.54
N ALA A 38 5.51 -4.90 22.42
CA ALA A 38 5.64 -6.32 22.13
C ALA A 38 6.49 -7.07 23.16
N ALA A 39 7.59 -6.46 23.62
CA ALA A 39 8.46 -7.03 24.63
C ALA A 39 7.71 -7.32 25.95
N ARG A 40 6.80 -6.44 26.37
CA ARG A 40 5.94 -6.65 27.55
C ARG A 40 5.03 -7.87 27.45
N HIS A 41 4.77 -8.35 26.23
CA HIS A 41 3.92 -9.50 25.95
C HIS A 41 4.71 -10.72 25.44
N ALA A 42 6.04 -10.74 25.63
CA ALA A 42 6.93 -11.78 25.11
C ALA A 42 6.75 -12.06 23.60
N ALA A 43 6.39 -11.01 22.85
CA ALA A 43 6.26 -11.04 21.40
C ALA A 43 7.49 -10.41 20.75
N ARG A 44 7.82 -10.90 19.55
CA ARG A 44 8.90 -10.36 18.71
C ARG A 44 8.29 -9.57 17.56
N LEU A 45 8.91 -8.45 17.21
CA LEU A 45 8.60 -7.72 15.99
C LEU A 45 9.81 -7.71 15.05
N SER A 46 9.53 -7.83 13.76
CA SER A 46 10.46 -7.46 12.70
C SER A 46 9.88 -6.26 11.96
N PHE A 47 10.72 -5.27 11.65
CA PHE A 47 10.31 -4.08 10.90
C PHE A 47 10.92 -4.09 9.51
N PHE A 48 10.18 -3.56 8.55
CA PHE A 48 10.65 -3.32 7.19
C PHE A 48 9.95 -2.12 6.59
N GLN A 49 10.71 -1.27 5.90
CA GLN A 49 10.17 -0.17 5.12
C GLN A 49 10.86 -0.17 3.75
N SER A 50 10.09 0.07 2.70
CA SER A 50 10.66 0.35 1.38
C SER A 50 9.75 1.24 0.54
N ASN A 51 10.38 2.01 -0.35
CA ASN A 51 9.73 2.77 -1.41
C ASN A 51 9.52 1.95 -2.69
N HIS A 52 10.09 0.75 -2.76
CA HIS A 52 10.05 -0.13 -3.92
C HIS A 52 9.06 -1.27 -3.68
N GLU A 53 8.09 -1.40 -4.59
CA GLU A 53 7.08 -2.45 -4.51
C GLU A 53 7.71 -3.85 -4.46
N GLY A 54 8.66 -4.16 -5.35
CA GLY A 54 9.33 -5.46 -5.41
C GLY A 54 9.98 -5.86 -4.08
N GLU A 55 10.66 -4.93 -3.40
CA GLU A 55 11.29 -5.21 -2.11
C GLU A 55 10.25 -5.52 -1.01
N LEU A 56 9.08 -4.87 -1.04
CA LEU A 56 7.98 -5.19 -0.13
C LEU A 56 7.46 -6.61 -0.41
N LEU A 57 7.27 -6.97 -1.68
CA LEU A 57 6.82 -8.31 -2.07
C LEU A 57 7.81 -9.38 -1.63
N ASP A 58 9.10 -9.18 -1.92
CA ASP A 58 10.16 -10.12 -1.54
C ASP A 58 10.22 -10.31 -0.02
N ARG A 59 10.12 -9.21 0.75
CA ARG A 59 10.11 -9.26 2.20
C ARG A 59 8.91 -10.02 2.75
N LEU A 60 7.73 -9.80 2.16
CA LEU A 60 6.46 -10.43 2.54
C LEU A 60 6.49 -11.93 2.23
N GLN A 61 6.94 -12.32 1.04
CA GLN A 61 7.11 -13.72 0.65
C GLN A 61 8.11 -14.45 1.56
N ALA A 62 9.24 -13.79 1.85
CA ALA A 62 10.26 -14.34 2.75
C ALA A 62 9.79 -14.52 4.21
N ALA A 63 8.68 -13.89 4.59
CA ALA A 63 8.09 -14.00 5.93
C ALA A 63 7.23 -15.25 6.12
N ARG A 64 6.81 -15.90 5.02
CA ARG A 64 5.98 -17.10 5.07
C ARG A 64 6.66 -18.20 5.91
N GLY A 65 5.93 -18.74 6.88
CA GLY A 65 6.44 -19.75 7.81
C GLY A 65 7.41 -19.23 8.88
N LYS A 66 7.70 -17.92 8.92
CA LYS A 66 8.62 -17.30 9.90
C LYS A 66 7.94 -16.34 10.85
N VAL A 67 6.74 -15.87 10.52
CA VAL A 67 5.94 -14.93 11.31
C VAL A 67 4.50 -15.43 11.44
N ASP A 68 3.83 -15.02 12.50
CA ASP A 68 2.45 -15.40 12.83
C ASP A 68 1.41 -14.42 12.24
N GLY A 69 1.85 -13.23 11.83
CA GLY A 69 0.96 -12.18 11.30
C GLY A 69 1.71 -10.95 10.81
N ILE A 70 0.98 -10.10 10.07
CA ILE A 70 1.53 -8.90 9.42
C ILE A 70 0.70 -7.68 9.79
N ILE A 71 1.38 -6.59 10.16
CA ILE A 71 0.82 -5.24 10.23
C ILE A 71 1.40 -4.49 9.04
N ILE A 72 0.57 -3.96 8.15
CA ILE A 72 1.04 -3.26 6.96
C ILE A 72 0.40 -1.89 6.83
N ASN A 73 1.23 -0.86 6.64
CA ASN A 73 0.79 0.40 6.07
C ASN A 73 1.32 0.47 4.63
N PRO A 74 0.47 0.30 3.60
CA PRO A 74 0.93 0.19 2.23
C PRO A 74 1.34 1.55 1.63
N GLY A 75 1.13 2.66 2.34
CA GLY A 75 1.30 4.00 1.80
C GLY A 75 0.48 4.18 0.53
N GLY A 76 1.09 4.77 -0.51
CA GLY A 76 0.42 4.96 -1.80
C GLY A 76 0.03 3.65 -2.52
N LEU A 77 0.76 2.55 -2.26
CA LEU A 77 0.54 1.28 -2.96
C LEU A 77 -0.80 0.63 -2.60
N GLY A 78 -1.41 1.00 -1.47
CA GLY A 78 -2.74 0.51 -1.10
C GLY A 78 -3.78 0.83 -2.17
N HIS A 79 -3.60 1.92 -2.93
CA HIS A 79 -4.55 2.38 -3.93
C HIS A 79 -4.26 1.89 -5.35
N THR A 80 -3.06 1.37 -5.61
CA THR A 80 -2.58 1.11 -6.98
C THR A 80 -2.09 -0.32 -7.19
N SER A 81 -1.61 -1.00 -6.14
CA SER A 81 -0.89 -2.25 -6.29
C SER A 81 -1.81 -3.47 -6.21
N VAL A 82 -2.10 -4.05 -7.38
CA VAL A 82 -2.69 -5.39 -7.47
C VAL A 82 -1.67 -6.45 -7.06
N CYS A 83 -0.38 -6.25 -7.36
CA CYS A 83 0.69 -7.19 -6.99
C CYS A 83 0.82 -7.38 -5.47
N LEU A 84 0.71 -6.30 -4.68
CA LEU A 84 0.73 -6.34 -3.22
C LEU A 84 -0.50 -7.06 -2.68
N ARG A 85 -1.69 -6.78 -3.23
CA ARG A 85 -2.92 -7.50 -2.88
C ARG A 85 -2.76 -9.00 -3.07
N ASP A 86 -2.32 -9.41 -4.25
CA ASP A 86 -2.22 -10.83 -4.61
C ASP A 86 -1.13 -11.53 -3.81
N CYS A 87 -0.01 -10.85 -3.55
CA CYS A 87 1.02 -11.34 -2.64
C CYS A 87 0.45 -11.60 -1.24
N LEU A 88 -0.23 -10.61 -0.63
CA LEU A 88 -0.81 -10.76 0.71
C LEU A 88 -1.84 -11.90 0.77
N ALA A 89 -2.69 -12.03 -0.24
CA ALA A 89 -3.67 -13.10 -0.34
C ALA A 89 -3.02 -14.50 -0.39
N ALA A 90 -1.86 -14.62 -1.04
CA ALA A 90 -1.15 -15.88 -1.21
C ALA A 90 -0.34 -16.32 0.03
N LEU A 91 -0.09 -15.43 1.01
CA LEU A 91 0.73 -15.76 2.19
C LEU A 91 0.03 -16.71 3.17
N GLY A 92 -1.30 -16.69 3.22
CA GLY A 92 -2.07 -17.44 4.23
C GLY A 92 -1.84 -16.96 5.67
N LEU A 93 -1.31 -15.74 5.84
CA LEU A 93 -1.06 -15.11 7.14
C LEU A 93 -2.17 -14.07 7.44
N PRO A 94 -2.57 -13.89 8.70
CA PRO A 94 -3.45 -12.78 9.06
C PRO A 94 -2.74 -11.44 8.88
N VAL A 95 -3.39 -10.51 8.19
CA VAL A 95 -2.86 -9.16 7.88
C VAL A 95 -3.78 -8.09 8.46
N ILE A 96 -3.24 -7.08 9.13
CA ILE A 96 -3.98 -5.87 9.51
C ILE A 96 -3.41 -4.69 8.72
N GLU A 97 -4.27 -4.02 7.96
CA GLU A 97 -3.94 -2.80 7.23
C GLU A 97 -4.06 -1.58 8.16
N VAL A 98 -3.07 -0.69 8.10
CA VAL A 98 -3.00 0.52 8.91
C VAL A 98 -2.78 1.73 8.01
N HIS A 99 -3.55 2.79 8.22
CA HIS A 99 -3.32 4.11 7.63
C HIS A 99 -3.27 5.16 8.73
N LEU A 100 -2.22 5.98 8.72
CA LEU A 100 -2.08 7.07 9.69
C LEU A 100 -3.22 8.08 9.58
N THR A 101 -3.61 8.44 8.37
CA THR A 101 -4.71 9.37 8.09
C THR A 101 -6.00 8.65 7.72
N ASN A 102 -7.14 9.33 7.86
CA ASN A 102 -8.41 8.81 7.37
C ASN A 102 -8.43 8.87 5.84
N ILE A 103 -8.26 7.72 5.17
CA ILE A 103 -8.24 7.65 3.70
C ILE A 103 -9.60 7.95 3.06
N HIS A 104 -10.71 7.81 3.80
CA HIS A 104 -12.05 8.08 3.31
C HIS A 104 -12.40 9.57 3.30
N ALA A 105 -11.74 10.37 4.15
CA ALA A 105 -11.87 11.83 4.17
C ALA A 105 -11.03 12.53 3.10
N ARG A 106 -10.27 11.75 2.30
CA ARG A 106 -9.34 12.23 1.29
C ARG A 106 -9.93 12.19 -0.12
N GLU A 107 -9.08 12.48 -1.10
CA GLU A 107 -9.38 12.45 -2.53
C GLU A 107 -9.99 11.10 -2.93
N GLU A 108 -10.87 11.10 -3.94
CA GLU A 108 -11.65 9.93 -4.34
C GLU A 108 -10.78 8.68 -4.59
N PHE A 109 -9.65 8.85 -5.28
CA PHE A 109 -8.72 7.75 -5.58
C PHE A 109 -8.06 7.13 -4.34
N ARG A 110 -8.12 7.78 -3.17
CA ARG A 110 -7.60 7.24 -1.90
C ARG A 110 -8.65 6.55 -1.06
N ARG A 111 -9.94 6.74 -1.37
CA ARG A 111 -11.03 6.15 -0.57
C ARG A 111 -11.11 4.64 -0.72
N THR A 112 -10.51 4.09 -1.78
CA THR A 112 -10.44 2.67 -2.06
C THR A 112 -9.02 2.17 -1.85
N SER A 113 -8.88 1.10 -1.07
CA SER A 113 -7.65 0.31 -0.98
C SER A 113 -7.89 -1.06 -1.60
N LEU A 114 -7.00 -1.46 -2.50
CA LEU A 114 -7.02 -2.75 -3.19
C LEU A 114 -6.69 -3.91 -2.27
N ILE A 115 -5.99 -3.65 -1.15
CA ILE A 115 -5.57 -4.69 -0.20
C ILE A 115 -6.57 -4.93 0.92
N SER A 116 -7.49 -3.99 1.19
CA SER A 116 -8.42 -4.10 2.33
C SER A 116 -9.25 -5.39 2.29
N GLY A 117 -9.66 -5.84 1.09
CA GLY A 117 -10.46 -7.05 0.92
C GLY A 117 -9.73 -8.37 1.24
N VAL A 118 -8.40 -8.34 1.42
CA VAL A 118 -7.60 -9.51 1.79
C VAL A 118 -7.00 -9.39 3.20
N CYS A 119 -7.28 -8.28 3.90
CA CYS A 119 -6.85 -8.05 5.27
C CYS A 119 -7.92 -8.50 6.27
N ARG A 120 -7.50 -8.94 7.46
CA ARG A 120 -8.38 -9.29 8.59
C ARG A 120 -9.10 -8.07 9.14
N ALA A 121 -8.41 -6.93 9.19
CA ALA A 121 -8.93 -5.67 9.67
C ALA A 121 -8.22 -4.50 8.98
N VAL A 122 -8.87 -3.34 8.98
CA VAL A 122 -8.32 -2.08 8.49
C VAL A 122 -8.50 -1.03 9.59
N ILE A 123 -7.42 -0.32 9.92
CA ILE A 123 -7.43 0.78 10.89
C ILE A 123 -6.95 2.03 10.16
N CYS A 124 -7.76 3.09 10.13
CA CYS A 124 -7.38 4.34 9.48
C CYS A 124 -7.70 5.57 10.35
N GLY A 125 -6.89 6.62 10.23
CA GLY A 125 -7.18 7.93 10.83
C GLY A 125 -6.86 8.09 12.31
N LEU A 126 -6.25 7.08 12.94
CA LEU A 126 -5.82 7.14 14.34
C LEU A 126 -4.35 7.54 14.52
N GLY A 127 -3.70 8.00 13.44
CA GLY A 127 -2.27 8.31 13.46
C GLY A 127 -1.44 7.11 13.92
N PRO A 128 -0.32 7.35 14.65
CA PRO A 128 0.53 6.30 15.20
C PRO A 128 -0.20 5.26 16.06
N LEU A 129 -1.30 5.63 16.72
CA LEU A 129 -2.08 4.71 17.57
C LEU A 129 -2.68 3.55 16.76
N GLY A 130 -2.88 3.74 15.44
CA GLY A 130 -3.36 2.67 14.57
C GLY A 130 -2.44 1.45 14.57
N TYR A 131 -1.11 1.64 14.59
CA TYR A 131 -0.18 0.52 14.70
C TYR A 131 -0.25 -0.17 16.05
N ARG A 132 -0.40 0.62 17.12
CA ARG A 132 -0.52 0.10 18.47
C ARG A 132 -1.75 -0.80 18.59
N HIS A 133 -2.89 -0.34 18.11
CA HIS A 133 -4.13 -1.12 18.14
C HIS A 133 -4.05 -2.36 17.24
N ALA A 134 -3.36 -2.28 16.10
CA ALA A 134 -3.10 -3.46 15.27
C ALA A 134 -2.27 -4.51 16.03
N LEU A 135 -1.22 -4.09 16.74
CA LEU A 135 -0.41 -4.97 17.57
C LEU A 135 -1.23 -5.56 18.73
N GLU A 136 -1.98 -4.74 19.47
CA GLU A 136 -2.85 -5.19 20.56
C GLU A 136 -3.88 -6.20 20.07
N ALA A 137 -4.46 -6.00 18.88
CA ALA A 137 -5.41 -6.95 18.28
C ALA A 137 -4.76 -8.32 18.01
N PHE A 138 -3.51 -8.37 17.54
CA PHE A 138 -2.77 -9.62 17.40
C PHE A 138 -2.48 -10.27 18.75
N LEU A 139 -1.98 -9.49 19.72
CA LEU A 139 -1.64 -9.99 21.06
C LEU A 139 -2.87 -10.54 21.80
N ALA A 140 -4.03 -9.88 21.67
CA ALA A 140 -5.29 -10.34 22.24
C ALA A 140 -5.88 -11.56 21.52
N SER A 141 -5.55 -11.75 20.23
CA SER A 141 -5.98 -12.90 19.44
C SER A 141 -5.04 -14.11 19.55
N ALA A 142 -3.91 -13.97 20.25
CA ALA A 142 -3.01 -15.09 20.51
C ALA A 142 -3.85 -16.16 21.24
N PRO A 143 -4.05 -17.36 20.68
CA PRO A 143 -4.80 -18.37 21.37
C PRO A 143 -4.11 -18.64 22.71
N ALA A 144 -4.85 -18.57 23.81
CA ALA A 144 -4.56 -19.49 24.91
C ALA A 144 -4.52 -20.88 24.24
N ALA A 145 -3.37 -21.55 24.30
CA ALA A 145 -3.01 -22.71 23.47
C ALA A 145 -4.23 -23.49 22.92
N GLY A 146 -4.55 -23.36 21.61
CA GLY A 146 -5.54 -24.25 20.97
C GLY A 146 -6.48 -23.68 19.89
N THR A 147 -6.64 -22.38 19.69
CA THR A 147 -7.69 -21.87 18.77
C THR A 147 -7.15 -21.45 17.40
N LYS A 148 -7.58 -22.13 16.33
CA LYS A 148 -7.36 -21.70 14.92
C LYS A 148 -8.20 -20.45 14.62
N VAL A 149 -7.57 -19.39 14.13
CA VAL A 149 -8.26 -18.20 13.60
C VAL A 149 -8.74 -18.49 12.17
N ALA A 150 -10.04 -18.31 11.92
CA ALA A 150 -10.62 -18.50 10.59
C ALA A 150 -10.14 -17.37 9.63
N PRO A 151 -9.85 -17.69 8.35
CA PRO A 151 -9.54 -16.67 7.36
C PRO A 151 -10.74 -15.74 7.13
N ALA A 152 -10.44 -14.49 6.76
CA ALA A 152 -11.44 -13.48 6.46
C ALA A 152 -12.46 -14.00 5.43
N ALA A 153 -13.75 -13.71 5.67
CA ALA A 153 -14.85 -14.16 4.83
C ALA A 153 -14.63 -13.71 3.38
N ARG A 154 -14.80 -14.67 2.46
CA ARG A 154 -14.76 -14.43 1.02
C ARG A 154 -15.73 -13.29 0.67
N PRO A 155 -15.34 -12.29 -0.15
CA PRO A 155 -16.24 -11.21 -0.50
C PRO A 155 -17.49 -11.78 -1.15
N LEU A 156 -18.66 -11.30 -0.71
CA LEU A 156 -19.93 -11.62 -1.35
C LEU A 156 -19.86 -11.22 -2.83
N PRO A 157 -20.37 -12.04 -3.76
CA PRO A 157 -20.47 -11.62 -5.15
C PRO A 157 -21.29 -10.33 -5.19
N ALA A 158 -20.83 -9.35 -6.00
CA ALA A 158 -21.61 -8.16 -6.30
C ALA A 158 -23.01 -8.62 -6.70
N SER A 159 -24.03 -8.28 -5.91
CA SER A 159 -25.37 -8.79 -6.15
C SER A 159 -25.78 -8.37 -7.56
N ALA A 160 -26.34 -9.32 -8.29
CA ALA A 160 -26.90 -9.10 -9.61
C ALA A 160 -27.74 -7.82 -9.56
N ALA A 161 -27.42 -6.87 -10.44
CA ALA A 161 -28.19 -5.66 -10.63
C ALA A 161 -29.67 -6.03 -10.63
N ARG A 162 -30.43 -5.52 -9.64
CA ARG A 162 -31.88 -5.68 -9.59
C ARG A 162 -32.43 -5.15 -10.92
N SER A 163 -32.88 -6.07 -11.76
CA SER A 163 -33.64 -5.77 -12.95
C SER A 163 -34.89 -4.99 -12.55
N VAL A 164 -34.95 -3.72 -12.97
CA VAL A 164 -36.15 -2.88 -12.87
C VAL A 164 -37.27 -3.58 -13.67
N PRO A 165 -38.47 -3.82 -13.10
CA PRO A 165 -39.55 -4.42 -13.87
C PRO A 165 -40.06 -3.41 -14.90
N ARG A 166 -40.03 -3.79 -16.18
CA ARG A 166 -40.70 -3.05 -17.27
C ARG A 166 -42.20 -3.31 -17.18
N SER A 167 -42.99 -2.23 -17.10
CA SER A 167 -44.45 -2.26 -17.25
C SER A 167 -44.86 -2.66 -18.67
N PRO A 168 -45.97 -3.40 -18.85
CA PRO A 168 -46.50 -3.70 -20.18
C PRO A 168 -47.47 -2.60 -20.63
N GLY A 169 -47.23 -2.01 -21.80
CA GLY A 169 -48.15 -1.04 -22.39
C GLY A 169 -47.95 -0.86 -23.89
N GLY A 170 -48.90 -1.38 -24.68
CA GLY A 170 -49.39 -0.73 -25.90
C GLY A 170 -48.63 -0.95 -27.22
N THR A 171 -49.14 -1.85 -28.04
CA THR A 171 -48.89 -1.92 -29.49
C THR A 171 -49.54 -0.76 -30.27
N LYS A 172 -48.82 -0.13 -31.22
CA LYS A 172 -49.16 -0.08 -32.67
C LYS A 172 -48.23 0.86 -33.49
N ALA A 173 -47.43 0.23 -34.36
CA ALA A 173 -47.18 0.42 -35.80
C ALA A 173 -46.97 1.78 -36.51
N ARG A 174 -46.06 1.69 -37.53
CA ARG A 174 -45.80 2.54 -38.73
C ARG A 174 -44.89 3.77 -38.48
N SER A 175 -43.91 4.17 -39.31
CA SER A 175 -43.44 3.78 -40.65
C SER A 175 -42.20 4.62 -41.02
N GLY A 176 -41.25 4.08 -41.82
CA GLY A 176 -40.44 4.85 -42.79
C GLY A 176 -39.04 5.36 -42.36
N PRO A 177 -38.14 5.68 -43.32
CA PRO A 177 -36.87 4.94 -43.43
C PRO A 177 -35.56 5.78 -43.35
N SER A 178 -34.44 5.03 -43.26
CA SER A 178 -33.10 5.31 -43.79
C SER A 178 -32.36 6.61 -43.40
N SER A 179 -31.19 6.47 -42.77
CA SER A 179 -29.95 6.99 -43.35
C SER A 179 -28.72 6.47 -42.60
N THR A 180 -27.82 5.93 -43.41
CA THR A 180 -26.46 5.51 -43.13
C THR A 180 -25.60 6.75 -42.88
N SER A 181 -24.82 6.80 -41.80
CA SER A 181 -23.59 7.60 -41.78
C SER A 181 -22.58 7.03 -40.79
N GLN A 182 -21.47 6.53 -41.34
CA GLN A 182 -20.26 6.18 -40.60
C GLN A 182 -19.57 7.46 -40.13
N PRO A 183 -18.89 7.47 -38.98
CA PRO A 183 -17.95 8.54 -38.63
C PRO A 183 -16.60 8.32 -39.33
N PRO A 184 -15.89 9.38 -39.76
CA PRO A 184 -14.60 9.23 -40.44
C PRO A 184 -13.47 8.93 -39.45
N VAL A 185 -12.62 8.00 -39.87
CA VAL A 185 -11.35 7.61 -39.26
C VAL A 185 -10.31 8.69 -39.57
N LEU A 186 -9.77 9.35 -38.55
CA LEU A 186 -8.61 10.23 -38.68
C LEU A 186 -7.33 9.39 -38.50
N ALA A 187 -6.56 9.26 -39.58
CA ALA A 187 -5.23 8.67 -39.59
C ALA A 187 -4.19 9.61 -38.93
N PRO A 188 -3.12 9.06 -38.32
CA PRO A 188 -2.07 9.86 -37.71
C PRO A 188 -1.11 10.44 -38.75
N SER A 189 -0.91 11.76 -38.72
CA SER A 189 0.14 12.42 -39.50
C SER A 189 1.51 12.23 -38.83
N SER A 190 2.45 11.86 -39.69
CA SER A 190 3.87 11.64 -39.42
C SER A 190 4.62 12.96 -39.30
N SER A 191 5.52 13.05 -38.33
CA SER A 191 6.67 13.95 -38.39
C SER A 191 7.74 13.47 -37.43
N ALA A 192 8.66 12.68 -37.98
CA ALA A 192 9.93 12.36 -37.38
C ALA A 192 10.76 13.64 -37.16
N ARG A 193 11.30 13.82 -35.95
CA ARG A 193 12.59 14.50 -35.79
C ARG A 193 13.40 13.82 -34.68
N ARG A 194 14.52 13.25 -35.11
CA ARG A 194 15.58 12.63 -34.30
C ARG A 194 16.40 13.70 -33.56
N PRO A 195 17.24 13.30 -32.58
CA PRO A 195 17.68 14.13 -31.46
C PRO A 195 18.89 15.02 -31.81
N ALA A 196 19.02 16.15 -31.11
CA ALA A 196 20.23 16.96 -31.13
C ALA A 196 21.11 16.64 -29.92
N ALA A 197 22.41 16.60 -30.20
CA ALA A 197 23.49 16.08 -29.39
C ALA A 197 23.83 16.92 -28.15
N SER A 198 24.39 16.22 -27.15
CA SER A 198 25.17 16.75 -26.04
C SER A 198 26.42 17.50 -26.52
N PRO A 199 26.95 18.43 -25.72
CA PRO A 199 28.39 18.65 -25.65
C PRO A 199 28.97 18.33 -24.27
N SER A 200 30.17 17.78 -24.36
CA SER A 200 31.06 17.20 -23.38
C SER A 200 31.60 18.18 -22.33
N LEU A 201 31.97 17.61 -21.17
CA LEU A 201 32.80 18.19 -20.11
C LEU A 201 34.17 18.69 -20.61
N PRO A 202 34.90 19.43 -19.76
CA PRO A 202 36.27 19.03 -19.51
C PRO A 202 36.57 18.75 -18.03
N ALA A 203 37.48 17.81 -17.86
CA ALA A 203 37.99 17.25 -16.62
C ALA A 203 38.84 18.25 -15.83
N GLY A 204 38.66 18.26 -14.50
CA GLY A 204 39.62 18.79 -13.54
C GLY A 204 40.04 17.67 -12.58
N ALA A 205 41.23 17.13 -12.78
CA ALA A 205 41.87 16.17 -11.88
C ALA A 205 42.42 16.87 -10.61
N PRO A 206 42.64 16.13 -9.50
CA PRO A 206 42.89 16.71 -8.18
C PRO A 206 44.38 16.90 -7.88
N PRO A 207 44.77 17.78 -6.95
CA PRO A 207 46.07 17.67 -6.30
C PRO A 207 46.01 16.75 -5.07
N SER A 208 46.92 15.77 -5.02
CA SER A 208 47.17 14.86 -3.89
C SER A 208 48.12 15.48 -2.83
N PRO A 209 48.58 14.72 -1.81
CA PRO A 209 48.39 15.02 -0.39
C PRO A 209 49.52 15.86 0.26
N ARG A 210 49.21 16.52 1.38
CA ARG A 210 50.23 17.03 2.31
C ARG A 210 49.92 16.60 3.76
N SER A 211 50.66 15.59 4.20
CA SER A 211 51.14 15.41 5.58
C SER A 211 52.65 15.21 5.45
N PRO A 212 53.53 15.81 6.28
CA PRO A 212 53.53 15.52 7.72
C PRO A 212 53.96 16.70 8.62
N ARG A 213 53.54 16.69 9.89
CA ARG A 213 54.41 17.07 11.02
C ARG A 213 53.80 16.64 12.35
N ARG A 214 54.37 15.56 12.90
CA ARG A 214 54.57 15.40 14.34
C ARG A 214 55.37 16.60 14.85
N ARG A 215 54.97 17.17 15.98
CA ARG A 215 55.83 17.61 17.08
C ARG A 215 54.95 17.64 18.35
N ASN A 216 55.60 17.27 19.45
CA ASN A 216 55.10 16.95 20.78
C ASN A 216 54.07 17.92 21.35
#